data_AF-A0A9W7DW61-F1
#
_entry.id   AF-A0A9W7DW61-F1
#
_cell.length_a   1.000
_cell.length_b   1.000
_cell.length_c   1.000
_cell.angle_alpha   90.00
_cell.angle_beta   90.00
_cell.angle_gamma   90.00
#
_symmetry.space_group_name_H-M   'P 1'
#
loop_
_entity.id
_entity.type
_entity.pdbx_description
1 polymer ?
#
loop_
_entity_poly.entity_id
_entity_poly.type
_entity_poly.pdbx_seq_one_letter_code
_entity_poly.pdbx_strand_id
1 'polypeptide(L)'
;MSKVLHRNGKELVLKDGAHLVFGGDVVDRGGYDLDVLRTINGLKEKFPDNVHLILGNRDANKMRIRSEIGEPKSSHTNLNHHGGVYWFRGTGRVGDPECDNVPANSAERLKWMLKSTMGCPDSFEFRKAELEEERKPNRVTDEDVVESYREACSPSGLMGQYINRAVVALRMGNVLFTHGGVGKPPEVVDDKLWGWRALPPLFNGEGGGGAGFQYWYEAVNNFAKAQRKDWTEQEGEGGVWATRGGYSKNSNRGGGLMMYGMGWLMDEAGKRSKNPSIIYSSWLNDGMPNDSAKSAEIEEIFEESDGLQLIVNGHQPHGDSPLPIRIGGGDSDSDRMVVTGDTSYSGDVVWQGGERQNKGRQGSKSGRGKVCVSEILIVLDSESGNVDGVTCHGVLSDGSKYAEFSVAGDKLIGREATEEDFGSDAWVEGGTEDEARKRWWIKAYLGDGKYVGCHARGWNVINKILQRLN
;
A
#
# COMPACT_ATOMS: atom_id res chain seq x y z
N MET A 1 -17.80 9.52 12.42
CA MET A 1 -16.92 10.23 11.46
C MET A 1 -16.96 9.51 10.14
N SER A 2 -16.68 8.19 10.08
CA SER A 2 -16.98 7.39 8.89
C SER A 2 -18.45 7.48 8.45
N LYS A 3 -18.64 7.53 7.13
CA LYS A 3 -19.94 7.51 6.47
C LYS A 3 -20.40 6.08 6.19
N VAL A 4 -19.50 5.10 6.11
CA VAL A 4 -19.82 3.71 5.78
C VAL A 4 -19.71 2.72 6.95
N LEU A 5 -18.95 3.07 8.00
CA LEU A 5 -18.79 2.25 9.21
C LEU A 5 -19.38 2.96 10.43
N HIS A 6 -19.93 2.17 11.35
CA HIS A 6 -20.31 2.62 12.69
C HIS A 6 -19.88 1.59 13.74
N ARG A 7 -19.80 2.01 15.00
CA ARG A 7 -19.50 1.11 16.13
C ARG A 7 -20.80 0.70 16.83
N ASN A 8 -20.96 -0.59 17.04
CA ASN A 8 -21.96 -1.16 17.93
C ASN A 8 -21.23 -1.82 19.12
N GLY A 9 -21.09 -1.08 20.21
CA GLY A 9 -20.21 -1.49 21.31
C GLY A 9 -18.74 -1.57 20.89
N LYS A 10 -18.16 -2.78 20.96
CA LYS A 10 -16.78 -3.06 20.51
C LYS A 10 -16.70 -3.48 19.04
N GLU A 11 -17.83 -3.81 18.42
CA GLU A 11 -17.88 -4.30 17.04
C GLU A 11 -17.93 -3.13 16.05
N LEU A 12 -17.17 -3.21 14.97
CA LEU A 12 -17.35 -2.37 13.79
C LEU A 12 -18.37 -3.01 12.85
N VAL A 13 -19.33 -2.22 12.39
CA VAL A 13 -20.44 -2.67 11.56
C VAL A 13 -20.53 -1.79 10.31
N LEU A 14 -20.67 -2.44 9.16
CA LEU A 14 -20.91 -1.79 7.88
C LEU A 14 -22.36 -1.31 7.81
N LYS A 15 -22.59 -0.09 7.30
CA LYS A 15 -23.95 0.41 7.08
C LYS A 15 -24.61 -0.29 5.89
N ASP A 16 -25.93 -0.38 5.92
CA ASP A 16 -26.72 -0.99 4.85
C ASP A 16 -26.44 -0.34 3.49
N GLY A 17 -26.26 -1.17 2.47
CA GLY A 17 -25.94 -0.73 1.11
C GLY A 17 -24.53 -0.17 0.91
N ALA A 18 -23.71 -0.07 1.96
CA ALA A 18 -22.34 0.42 1.83
C ALA A 18 -21.37 -0.71 1.42
N HIS A 19 -20.24 -0.31 0.86
CA HIS A 19 -19.08 -1.17 0.62
C HIS A 19 -17.87 -0.60 1.36
N LEU A 20 -16.95 -1.48 1.75
CA LEU A 20 -15.64 -1.13 2.31
C LEU A 20 -14.56 -1.76 1.44
N VAL A 21 -13.67 -0.95 0.90
CA VAL A 21 -12.44 -1.43 0.25
C VAL A 21 -11.26 -1.07 1.14
N PHE A 22 -10.51 -2.07 1.59
CA PHE A 22 -9.27 -1.88 2.34
C PHE A 22 -8.07 -2.04 1.40
N GLY A 23 -7.25 -0.99 1.28
CA GLY A 23 -6.21 -0.86 0.26
C GLY A 23 -4.95 -1.71 0.42
N GLY A 24 -4.88 -2.60 1.43
CA GLY A 24 -3.71 -3.43 1.71
C GLY A 24 -2.80 -2.88 2.81
N ASP A 25 -1.71 -3.60 3.06
CA ASP A 25 -0.73 -3.33 4.13
C ASP A 25 -1.40 -3.23 5.51
N VAL A 26 -2.13 -4.30 5.87
CA VAL A 26 -2.98 -4.36 7.06
C VAL A 26 -2.19 -4.38 8.37
N VAL A 27 -0.93 -4.82 8.33
CA VAL A 27 -0.02 -4.92 9.48
C VAL A 27 1.31 -4.20 9.20
N ASP A 28 2.04 -3.82 10.27
CA ASP A 28 3.50 -3.57 10.34
C ASP A 28 3.86 -2.39 11.25
N ARG A 29 3.62 -1.17 10.78
CA ARG A 29 4.17 0.07 11.34
C ARG A 29 3.35 0.65 12.50
N GLY A 30 2.25 0.01 12.86
CA GLY A 30 1.42 0.34 14.02
C GLY A 30 1.35 -0.84 14.99
N GLY A 31 1.00 -0.53 16.24
CA GLY A 31 0.60 -1.59 17.19
C GLY A 31 -0.83 -2.06 16.94
N TYR A 32 -1.22 -3.10 17.68
CA TYR A 32 -2.56 -3.71 17.62
C TYR A 32 -2.87 -4.45 16.31
N ASP A 33 -1.89 -5.17 15.78
CA ASP A 33 -2.05 -5.82 14.47
C ASP A 33 -2.98 -7.05 14.54
N LEU A 34 -3.06 -7.74 15.68
CA LEU A 34 -4.01 -8.84 15.88
C LEU A 34 -5.43 -8.31 15.98
N ASP A 35 -5.66 -7.22 16.72
CA ASP A 35 -6.99 -6.58 16.81
C ASP A 35 -7.49 -6.10 15.44
N VAL A 36 -6.63 -5.45 14.66
CA VAL A 36 -6.96 -5.02 13.29
C VAL A 36 -7.29 -6.22 12.42
N LEU A 37 -6.47 -7.28 12.45
CA LEU A 37 -6.71 -8.51 11.68
C LEU A 37 -8.02 -9.21 12.08
N ARG A 38 -8.33 -9.32 13.38
CA ARG A 38 -9.60 -9.89 13.85
C ARG A 38 -10.78 -9.05 13.35
N THR A 39 -10.67 -7.73 13.46
CA THR A 39 -11.71 -6.78 13.03
C THR A 39 -11.99 -6.91 11.54
N ILE A 40 -10.97 -6.86 10.70
CA ILE A 40 -11.15 -6.83 9.24
C ILE A 40 -11.58 -8.20 8.69
N ASN A 41 -11.08 -9.30 9.28
CA ASN A 41 -11.55 -10.64 8.94
C ASN A 41 -13.00 -10.84 9.37
N GLY A 42 -13.39 -10.39 10.57
CA GLY A 42 -14.78 -10.47 11.03
C GLY A 42 -15.73 -9.65 10.15
N LEU A 43 -15.33 -8.46 9.71
CA LEU A 43 -16.08 -7.67 8.72
C LEU A 43 -16.24 -8.42 7.40
N LYS A 44 -15.17 -9.02 6.87
CA LYS A 44 -15.21 -9.80 5.62
C LYS A 44 -16.08 -11.06 5.74
N GLU A 45 -16.08 -11.72 6.89
CA GLU A 45 -16.94 -12.89 7.14
C GLU A 45 -18.42 -12.52 7.22
N LYS A 46 -18.74 -11.41 7.90
CA LYS A 46 -20.11 -10.95 8.08
C LYS A 46 -20.69 -10.31 6.82
N PHE A 47 -19.86 -9.66 6.02
CA PHE A 47 -20.25 -8.93 4.81
C PHE A 47 -19.38 -9.33 3.61
N PRO A 48 -19.46 -10.59 3.14
CA PRO A 48 -18.55 -11.15 2.15
C PRO A 48 -18.61 -10.43 0.80
N ASP A 49 -19.74 -9.87 0.41
CA ASP A 49 -19.92 -9.18 -0.87
C ASP A 49 -19.67 -7.67 -0.79
N ASN A 50 -19.62 -7.12 0.44
CA ASN A 50 -19.50 -5.69 0.67
C ASN A 50 -18.14 -5.25 1.18
N VAL A 51 -17.39 -6.15 1.82
CA VAL A 51 -16.04 -5.90 2.32
C VAL A 51 -15.03 -6.52 1.36
N HIS A 52 -14.13 -5.70 0.84
CA HIS A 52 -13.14 -6.07 -0.16
C HIS A 52 -11.74 -5.78 0.36
N LEU A 53 -10.85 -6.77 0.25
CA LEU A 53 -9.50 -6.69 0.76
C LEU A 53 -8.52 -6.71 -0.41
N ILE A 54 -7.70 -5.68 -0.53
CA ILE A 54 -6.62 -5.62 -1.51
C ILE A 54 -5.33 -6.10 -0.86
N LEU A 55 -4.54 -6.90 -1.58
CA LEU A 55 -3.29 -7.44 -1.08
C LEU A 55 -2.15 -6.43 -1.26
N GLY A 56 -1.57 -5.98 -0.15
CA GLY A 56 -0.39 -5.12 -0.14
C GLY A 56 0.95 -5.87 -0.17
N ASN A 57 2.03 -5.13 -0.35
CA ASN A 57 3.37 -5.72 -0.36
C ASN A 57 3.77 -6.24 1.02
N ARG A 58 3.37 -5.55 2.10
CA ARG A 58 3.63 -6.02 3.47
C ARG A 58 2.83 -7.26 3.76
N ASP A 59 1.62 -7.35 3.23
CA ASP A 59 0.74 -8.49 3.41
C ASP A 59 1.33 -9.76 2.79
N ALA A 60 1.68 -9.70 1.50
CA ALA A 60 2.29 -10.82 0.78
C ALA A 60 3.61 -11.25 1.42
N ASN A 61 4.40 -10.31 1.94
CA ASN A 61 5.66 -10.62 2.61
C ASN A 61 5.49 -11.44 3.90
N LYS A 62 4.33 -11.41 4.57
CA LYS A 62 4.11 -12.23 5.79
C LYS A 62 4.04 -13.72 5.50
N MET A 63 3.78 -14.13 4.26
CA MET A 63 3.85 -15.54 3.84
C MET A 63 5.24 -16.16 4.11
N ARG A 64 6.30 -15.34 4.13
CA ARG A 64 7.69 -15.73 4.43
C ARG A 64 7.89 -16.25 5.86
N ILE A 65 7.09 -15.79 6.82
CA ILE A 65 7.24 -16.17 8.24
C ILE A 65 7.14 -17.70 8.38
N ARG A 66 6.20 -18.33 7.69
CA ARG A 66 6.00 -19.79 7.71
C ARG A 66 7.24 -20.57 7.28
N SER A 67 7.95 -20.13 6.23
CA SER A 67 9.12 -20.83 5.70
C SER A 67 10.43 -20.48 6.42
N GLU A 68 10.56 -19.25 6.93
CA GLU A 68 11.80 -18.75 7.55
C GLU A 68 11.88 -18.99 9.06
N ILE A 69 10.71 -18.98 9.74
CA ILE A 69 10.57 -19.13 11.20
C ILE A 69 9.95 -20.49 11.58
N GLY A 70 9.21 -21.13 10.67
CA GLY A 70 8.58 -22.44 10.88
C GLY A 70 7.09 -22.38 11.20
N GLU A 71 6.48 -23.57 11.31
CA GLU A 71 5.06 -23.74 11.65
C GLU A 71 4.78 -23.46 13.14
N PRO A 72 3.53 -23.21 13.55
CA PRO A 72 3.13 -23.17 14.95
C PRO A 72 3.69 -24.37 15.74
N LYS A 73 4.16 -24.11 16.96
CA LYS A 73 4.76 -25.09 17.88
C LYS A 73 6.05 -25.75 17.38
N SER A 74 6.64 -25.28 16.28
CA SER A 74 7.96 -25.73 15.84
C SER A 74 9.05 -25.37 16.85
N SER A 75 10.19 -26.06 16.79
CA SER A 75 11.34 -25.76 17.66
C SER A 75 11.79 -24.30 17.51
N HIS A 76 12.21 -23.68 18.62
CA HIS A 76 12.77 -22.31 18.64
C HIS A 76 14.27 -22.27 18.31
N THR A 77 14.94 -23.42 18.37
CA THR A 77 16.41 -23.56 18.24
C THR A 77 16.81 -24.45 17.06
N ASN A 78 15.92 -25.31 16.58
CA ASN A 78 16.16 -26.18 15.42
C ASN A 78 15.35 -25.68 14.22
N LEU A 79 15.73 -24.51 13.71
CA LEU A 79 15.10 -23.91 12.53
C LEU A 79 15.68 -24.49 11.25
N ASN A 80 14.90 -24.43 10.17
CA ASN A 80 15.40 -24.68 8.82
C ASN A 80 16.60 -23.76 8.53
N HIS A 81 17.59 -24.32 7.82
CA HIS A 81 18.72 -23.54 7.33
C HIS A 81 18.22 -22.40 6.45
N HIS A 82 18.71 -21.19 6.73
CA HIS A 82 18.38 -19.98 6.00
C HIS A 82 19.67 -19.29 5.60
N GLY A 83 20.17 -19.61 4.41
CA GLY A 83 21.36 -18.96 3.85
C GLY A 83 21.06 -17.55 3.31
N GLY A 84 20.47 -16.64 4.09
CA GLY A 84 20.26 -15.24 3.67
C GLY A 84 19.16 -14.98 2.64
N VAL A 85 19.01 -13.72 2.22
CA VAL A 85 18.02 -13.25 1.24
C VAL A 85 18.69 -12.84 -0.08
N TYR A 86 18.12 -13.24 -1.21
CA TYR A 86 18.77 -13.10 -2.53
C TYR A 86 19.13 -11.65 -2.89
N TRP A 87 18.38 -10.66 -2.39
CA TRP A 87 18.62 -9.24 -2.64
C TRP A 87 19.71 -8.63 -1.74
N PHE A 88 20.29 -9.40 -0.82
CA PHE A 88 21.48 -9.03 -0.02
C PHE A 88 22.76 -9.70 -0.53
N ARG A 89 22.71 -10.47 -1.61
CA ARG A 89 23.87 -11.16 -2.19
C ARG A 89 25.03 -10.19 -2.46
N GLY A 90 26.21 -10.54 -1.95
CA GLY A 90 27.46 -9.79 -2.14
C GLY A 90 27.56 -8.47 -1.37
N THR A 91 26.66 -8.22 -0.41
CA THR A 91 26.67 -7.02 0.43
C THR A 91 27.51 -7.17 1.70
N GLY A 92 27.86 -8.39 2.09
CA GLY A 92 28.55 -8.72 3.35
C GLY A 92 27.72 -8.49 4.62
N ARG A 93 26.44 -8.15 4.49
CA ARG A 93 25.55 -7.83 5.62
C ARG A 93 25.00 -9.11 6.27
N VAL A 94 24.38 -8.97 7.44
CA VAL A 94 23.60 -10.06 8.06
C VAL A 94 22.42 -10.42 7.14
N GLY A 95 22.39 -11.67 6.70
CA GLY A 95 21.46 -12.19 5.72
C GLY A 95 21.94 -12.10 4.28
N ASP A 96 23.22 -11.84 4.03
CA ASP A 96 23.83 -12.10 2.74
C ASP A 96 23.96 -13.62 2.52
N PRO A 97 23.41 -14.17 1.43
CA PRO A 97 23.54 -15.59 1.11
C PRO A 97 24.96 -16.13 0.98
N GLU A 98 25.96 -15.27 0.80
CA GLU A 98 27.36 -15.67 0.70
C GLU A 98 28.07 -15.73 2.06
N CYS A 99 27.42 -15.25 3.13
CA CYS A 99 28.01 -15.17 4.47
C CYS A 99 27.44 -16.17 5.48
N ASP A 100 26.33 -16.85 5.14
CA ASP A 100 25.61 -17.80 6.01
C ASP A 100 25.47 -17.35 7.49
N ASN A 101 25.08 -16.10 7.68
CA ASN A 101 25.12 -15.41 8.98
C ASN A 101 23.72 -15.01 9.50
N VAL A 102 22.66 -15.66 9.02
CA VAL A 102 21.29 -15.43 9.52
C VAL A 102 21.17 -16.00 10.95
N PRO A 103 20.54 -15.28 11.90
CA PRO A 103 20.38 -15.78 13.27
C PRO A 103 19.72 -17.17 13.33
N ALA A 104 20.26 -18.07 14.15
CA ALA A 104 19.75 -19.43 14.30
C ALA A 104 18.59 -19.56 15.32
N ASN A 105 18.44 -18.58 16.21
CA ASN A 105 17.34 -18.51 17.17
C ASN A 105 16.11 -17.84 16.54
N SER A 106 14.92 -18.38 16.80
CA SER A 106 13.66 -17.89 16.20
C SER A 106 13.30 -16.45 16.53
N ALA A 107 13.53 -15.98 17.77
CA ALA A 107 13.24 -14.61 18.17
C ALA A 107 14.22 -13.63 17.51
N GLU A 108 15.51 -13.92 17.55
CA GLU A 108 16.53 -13.08 16.91
C GLU A 108 16.39 -13.07 15.38
N ARG A 109 16.02 -14.21 14.77
CA ARG A 109 15.71 -14.29 13.34
C ARG A 109 14.49 -13.45 13.00
N LEU A 110 13.42 -13.54 13.78
CA LEU A 110 12.20 -12.75 13.55
C LEU A 110 12.45 -11.24 13.70
N LYS A 111 13.18 -10.82 14.74
CA LYS A 111 13.60 -9.41 14.92
C LYS A 111 14.42 -8.93 13.72
N TRP A 112 15.38 -9.73 13.26
CA TRP A 112 16.14 -9.43 12.06
C TRP A 112 15.25 -9.35 10.81
N MET A 113 14.34 -10.30 10.59
CA MET A 113 13.43 -10.30 9.44
C MET A 113 12.59 -9.02 9.39
N LEU A 114 11.94 -8.68 10.51
CA LEU A 114 11.07 -7.51 10.64
C LEU A 114 11.86 -6.21 10.40
N LYS A 115 13.02 -6.06 11.04
CA LYS A 115 13.86 -4.87 10.93
C LYS A 115 14.53 -4.73 9.56
N SER A 116 15.20 -5.78 9.10
CA SER A 116 16.14 -5.69 7.98
C SER A 116 15.52 -6.05 6.64
N THR A 117 14.47 -6.87 6.61
CA THR A 117 13.95 -7.43 5.35
C THR A 117 12.47 -7.11 5.08
N MET A 118 11.69 -6.81 6.13
CA MET A 118 10.27 -6.48 6.01
C MET A 118 9.97 -5.02 6.37
N GLY A 119 10.99 -4.20 6.65
CA GLY A 119 10.86 -2.75 6.82
C GLY A 119 9.89 -2.34 7.93
N CYS A 120 9.82 -3.09 9.02
CA CYS A 120 8.91 -2.89 10.15
C CYS A 120 9.65 -3.15 11.49
N PRO A 121 10.64 -2.31 11.82
CA PRO A 121 11.62 -2.59 12.89
C PRO A 121 11.03 -2.72 14.30
N ASP A 122 9.90 -2.06 14.56
CA ASP A 122 9.29 -2.00 15.89
C ASP A 122 8.17 -3.04 16.07
N SER A 123 7.81 -3.80 15.03
CA SER A 123 6.65 -4.70 15.08
C SER A 123 6.76 -5.83 16.11
N PHE A 124 7.98 -6.30 16.40
CA PHE A 124 8.20 -7.31 17.44
C PHE A 124 7.77 -6.78 18.81
N GLU A 125 8.22 -5.57 19.16
CA GLU A 125 7.89 -4.93 20.44
C GLU A 125 6.42 -4.50 20.49
N PHE A 126 5.85 -4.07 19.36
CA PHE A 126 4.43 -3.77 19.28
C PHE A 126 3.56 -5.00 19.50
N ARG A 127 3.91 -6.14 18.89
CA ARG A 127 3.24 -7.42 19.13
C ARG A 127 3.38 -7.85 20.58
N LYS A 128 4.56 -7.71 21.17
CA LYS A 128 4.80 -8.03 22.58
C LYS A 128 3.89 -7.22 23.49
N ALA A 129 3.82 -5.91 23.29
CA ALA A 129 2.96 -5.03 24.07
C ALA A 129 1.46 -5.35 23.90
N GLU A 130 1.02 -5.70 22.69
CA GLU A 130 -0.35 -6.15 22.43
C GLU A 130 -0.68 -7.44 23.20
N LEU A 131 0.20 -8.44 23.14
CA LEU A 131 0.03 -9.69 23.89
C LEU A 131 0.06 -9.47 25.41
N GLU A 132 0.91 -8.58 25.92
CA GLU A 132 0.98 -8.22 27.34
C GLU A 132 -0.33 -7.57 27.81
N GLU A 133 -0.96 -6.76 26.96
CA GLU A 133 -2.27 -6.17 27.23
C GLU A 133 -3.39 -7.22 27.24
N GLU A 134 -3.36 -8.18 26.31
CA GLU A 134 -4.35 -9.27 26.24
C GLU A 134 -4.22 -10.29 27.38
N ARG A 135 -3.01 -10.58 27.85
CA ARG A 135 -2.72 -11.68 28.79
C ARG A 135 -2.56 -11.24 30.24
N LYS A 136 -2.84 -9.98 30.59
CA LYS A 136 -2.63 -9.45 31.96
C LYS A 136 -3.23 -10.39 33.01
N PRO A 137 -2.46 -10.77 34.07
CA PRO A 137 -1.15 -10.22 34.47
C PRO A 137 0.07 -10.99 33.95
N ASN A 138 -0.08 -11.94 33.02
CA ASN A 138 1.03 -12.81 32.60
C ASN A 138 2.07 -12.05 31.78
N ARG A 139 3.35 -12.26 32.10
CA ARG A 139 4.48 -11.73 31.33
C ARG A 139 4.59 -12.48 30.00
N VAL A 140 4.84 -11.73 28.93
CA VAL A 140 5.06 -12.27 27.58
C VAL A 140 6.57 -12.41 27.32
N THR A 141 7.00 -13.59 26.89
CA THR A 141 8.40 -13.83 26.50
C THR A 141 8.62 -13.57 25.00
N ASP A 142 9.86 -13.63 24.55
CA ASP A 142 10.17 -13.48 23.13
C ASP A 142 9.67 -14.70 22.33
N GLU A 143 9.65 -15.89 22.94
CA GLU A 143 9.07 -17.11 22.37
C GLU A 143 7.55 -16.99 22.19
N ASP A 144 6.84 -16.35 23.12
CA ASP A 144 5.40 -16.06 22.97
C ASP A 144 5.13 -15.18 21.74
N VAL A 145 5.99 -14.20 21.48
CA VAL A 145 5.88 -13.31 20.29
C VAL A 145 6.14 -14.10 19.02
N VAL A 146 7.18 -14.95 18.99
CA VAL A 146 7.47 -15.84 17.86
C VAL A 146 6.27 -16.74 17.57
N GLU A 147 5.73 -17.39 18.59
CA GLU A 147 4.59 -18.29 18.43
C GLU A 147 3.36 -17.54 17.93
N SER A 148 3.09 -16.34 18.44
CA SER A 148 2.02 -15.49 17.93
C SER A 148 2.17 -15.16 16.43
N TYR A 149 3.40 -14.90 15.95
CA TYR A 149 3.63 -14.69 14.52
C TYR A 149 3.44 -15.97 13.69
N ARG A 150 3.89 -17.12 14.20
CA ARG A 150 3.69 -18.42 13.54
C ARG A 150 2.20 -18.75 13.43
N GLU A 151 1.45 -18.59 14.52
CA GLU A 151 0.01 -18.80 14.54
C GLU A 151 -0.69 -17.84 13.58
N ALA A 152 -0.43 -16.53 13.69
CA ALA A 152 -1.09 -15.53 12.86
C ALA A 152 -0.78 -15.70 11.36
N CYS A 153 0.47 -16.01 11.01
CA CYS A 153 0.93 -16.16 9.63
C CYS A 153 0.81 -17.60 9.10
N SER A 154 0.24 -18.54 9.85
CA SER A 154 -0.15 -19.84 9.31
C SER A 154 -1.32 -19.67 8.33
N PRO A 155 -1.56 -20.61 7.39
CA PRO A 155 -2.67 -20.50 6.44
C PRO A 155 -4.06 -20.37 7.08
N SER A 156 -4.24 -20.96 8.27
CA SER A 156 -5.47 -20.86 9.08
C SER A 156 -5.47 -19.70 10.08
N GLY A 157 -4.32 -19.06 10.30
CA GLY A 157 -4.14 -17.92 11.18
C GLY A 157 -4.81 -16.65 10.69
N LEU A 158 -4.86 -15.62 11.55
CA LEU A 158 -5.51 -14.34 11.24
C LEU A 158 -4.95 -13.66 9.97
N MET A 159 -3.63 -13.64 9.81
CA MET A 159 -2.99 -13.10 8.61
C MET A 159 -3.21 -14.03 7.40
N GLY A 160 -3.17 -15.35 7.60
CA GLY A 160 -3.49 -16.32 6.55
C GLY A 160 -4.91 -16.18 6.01
N GLN A 161 -5.89 -15.96 6.89
CA GLN A 161 -7.29 -15.68 6.52
C GLN A 161 -7.40 -14.39 5.70
N TYR A 162 -6.74 -13.31 6.13
CA TYR A 162 -6.70 -12.06 5.38
C TYR A 162 -6.13 -12.27 3.97
N ILE A 163 -4.95 -12.88 3.88
CA ILE A 163 -4.27 -13.16 2.60
C ILE A 163 -5.16 -13.99 1.68
N ASN A 164 -5.79 -15.05 2.21
CA ASN A 164 -6.66 -15.94 1.44
C ASN A 164 -7.93 -15.27 0.91
N ARG A 165 -8.41 -14.21 1.57
CA ARG A 165 -9.59 -13.43 1.19
C ARG A 165 -9.27 -12.22 0.31
N ALA A 166 -8.01 -11.81 0.22
CA ALA A 166 -7.58 -10.65 -0.53
C ALA A 166 -7.39 -10.91 -2.04
N VAL A 167 -7.60 -9.86 -2.83
CA VAL A 167 -7.37 -9.83 -4.28
C VAL A 167 -6.24 -8.85 -4.61
N VAL A 168 -5.62 -8.97 -5.79
CA VAL A 168 -4.55 -8.05 -6.20
C VAL A 168 -5.14 -6.80 -6.85
N ALA A 169 -6.20 -6.98 -7.62
CA ALA A 169 -6.98 -5.91 -8.22
C ALA A 169 -8.47 -6.17 -8.00
N LEU A 170 -9.25 -5.14 -7.71
CA LEU A 170 -10.71 -5.21 -7.60
C LEU A 170 -11.32 -4.20 -8.57
N ARG A 171 -12.28 -4.63 -9.36
CA ARG A 171 -13.11 -3.74 -10.16
C ARG A 171 -14.52 -3.66 -9.58
N MET A 172 -15.03 -2.45 -9.36
CA MET A 172 -16.42 -2.19 -8.98
C MET A 172 -16.98 -1.09 -9.90
N GLY A 173 -17.88 -1.48 -10.80
CA GLY A 173 -18.32 -0.59 -11.88
C GLY A 173 -17.13 -0.04 -12.68
N ASN A 174 -17.05 1.28 -12.76
CA ASN A 174 -16.03 2.05 -13.46
C ASN A 174 -14.88 2.48 -12.56
N VAL A 175 -14.67 1.76 -11.45
CA VAL A 175 -13.57 1.98 -10.50
C VAL A 175 -12.67 0.76 -10.42
N LEU A 176 -11.35 1.00 -10.50
CA LEU A 176 -10.31 0.02 -10.23
C LEU A 176 -9.63 0.31 -8.89
N PHE A 177 -9.53 -0.69 -8.03
CA PHE A 177 -8.77 -0.63 -6.79
C PHE A 177 -7.56 -1.55 -6.87
N THR A 178 -6.38 -1.02 -6.55
CA THR A 178 -5.11 -1.75 -6.48
C THR A 178 -4.34 -1.35 -5.23
N HIS A 179 -3.31 -2.09 -4.85
CA HIS A 179 -2.46 -1.63 -3.75
C HIS A 179 -1.50 -0.54 -4.23
N GLY A 180 -0.70 -0.83 -5.26
CA GLY A 180 0.23 0.11 -5.89
C GLY A 180 -0.30 0.68 -7.21
N GLY A 181 0.61 1.16 -8.05
CA GLY A 181 0.30 1.75 -9.36
C GLY A 181 0.14 0.72 -10.49
N VAL A 182 -0.62 1.08 -11.51
CA VAL A 182 -0.84 0.22 -12.70
C VAL A 182 -0.02 0.65 -13.92
N GLY A 183 0.61 1.83 -13.89
CA GLY A 183 1.52 2.28 -14.95
C GLY A 183 2.98 1.90 -14.71
N LYS A 184 3.82 2.15 -15.72
CA LYS A 184 5.28 2.07 -15.62
C LYS A 184 5.84 3.13 -14.67
N PRO A 185 6.67 2.73 -13.69
CA PRO A 185 7.39 3.67 -12.82
C PRO A 185 8.34 4.58 -13.62
N PRO A 186 8.54 5.84 -13.19
CA PRO A 186 9.36 6.82 -13.92
C PRO A 186 10.83 6.40 -14.03
N GLU A 187 11.35 5.68 -13.05
CA GLU A 187 12.75 5.25 -13.00
C GLU A 187 13.06 4.11 -13.98
N VAL A 188 12.05 3.55 -14.64
CA VAL A 188 12.21 2.48 -15.62
C VAL A 188 12.29 3.09 -17.01
N VAL A 189 13.39 2.83 -17.71
CA VAL A 189 13.63 3.34 -19.07
C VAL A 189 13.57 2.24 -20.14
N ASP A 190 13.39 0.98 -19.79
CA ASP A 190 13.37 -0.12 -20.77
C ASP A 190 12.02 -0.26 -21.49
N ASP A 191 12.04 -0.85 -22.69
CA ASP A 191 10.84 -1.07 -23.52
C ASP A 191 10.06 -2.33 -23.13
N LYS A 192 10.32 -2.92 -21.96
CA LYS A 192 9.60 -4.12 -21.53
C LYS A 192 8.15 -3.78 -21.20
N LEU A 193 7.30 -4.81 -21.11
CA LEU A 193 5.95 -4.64 -20.59
C LEU A 193 5.99 -4.35 -19.08
N TRP A 194 5.20 -3.37 -18.63
CA TRP A 194 5.11 -2.92 -17.24
C TRP A 194 3.68 -2.85 -16.73
N GLY A 195 3.52 -2.81 -15.41
CA GLY A 195 2.24 -2.52 -14.77
C GLY A 195 1.12 -3.44 -15.25
N TRP A 196 0.04 -2.85 -15.76
CA TRP A 196 -1.11 -3.59 -16.30
C TRP A 196 -0.82 -4.36 -17.60
N ARG A 197 0.29 -4.07 -18.28
CA ARG A 197 0.77 -4.85 -19.43
C ARG A 197 1.67 -6.01 -19.04
N ALA A 198 2.12 -6.05 -17.78
CA ALA A 198 2.94 -7.12 -17.26
C ALA A 198 2.08 -8.15 -16.49
N LEU A 199 2.18 -9.42 -16.87
CA LEU A 199 1.55 -10.51 -16.11
C LEU A 199 2.56 -11.24 -15.21
N PRO A 200 2.16 -11.61 -13.98
CA PRO A 200 3.02 -12.31 -13.03
C PRO A 200 3.64 -13.65 -13.50
N PRO A 201 3.11 -14.41 -14.50
CA PRO A 201 3.80 -15.56 -15.07
C PRO A 201 4.41 -15.34 -16.48
N LEU A 202 4.39 -14.14 -17.07
CA LEU A 202 4.90 -13.91 -18.44
C LEU A 202 6.42 -13.63 -18.53
N PHE A 203 7.18 -13.90 -17.47
CA PHE A 203 8.65 -13.77 -17.51
C PHE A 203 9.37 -14.77 -18.44
N ASN A 204 8.64 -15.60 -19.20
CA ASN A 204 9.19 -16.49 -20.23
C ASN A 204 8.80 -16.11 -21.68
N GLY A 205 8.65 -14.82 -21.98
CA GLY A 205 8.79 -14.33 -23.36
C GLY A 205 7.68 -14.69 -24.36
N GLU A 206 6.58 -15.32 -23.96
CA GLU A 206 5.47 -15.64 -24.86
C GLU A 206 4.13 -15.11 -24.33
N GLY A 207 3.61 -14.05 -24.97
CA GLY A 207 2.17 -13.80 -25.08
C GLY A 207 1.51 -12.99 -23.95
N GLY A 208 1.43 -11.67 -24.13
CA GLY A 208 0.52 -10.82 -23.35
C GLY A 208 0.26 -9.45 -23.98
N GLY A 209 1.20 -8.93 -24.76
CA GLY A 209 1.01 -7.72 -25.56
C GLY A 209 -0.07 -7.95 -26.62
N GLY A 210 -1.32 -7.61 -26.30
CA GLY A 210 -2.48 -7.78 -27.18
C GLY A 210 -3.73 -8.33 -26.49
N ALA A 211 -3.62 -8.83 -25.26
CA ALA A 211 -4.79 -9.20 -24.47
C ALA A 211 -5.28 -7.98 -23.68
N GLY A 212 -6.51 -7.51 -23.96
CA GLY A 212 -7.06 -6.29 -23.37
C GLY A 212 -7.22 -6.35 -21.85
N PHE A 213 -7.55 -5.20 -21.24
CA PHE A 213 -7.59 -4.99 -19.80
C PHE A 213 -8.33 -6.08 -18.99
N GLN A 214 -9.48 -6.56 -19.49
CA GLN A 214 -10.27 -7.58 -18.80
C GLN A 214 -9.50 -8.89 -18.60
N TYR A 215 -8.76 -9.33 -19.63
CA TYR A 215 -7.93 -10.53 -19.52
C TYR A 215 -6.82 -10.34 -18.48
N TRP A 216 -6.16 -9.18 -18.46
CA TRP A 216 -5.15 -8.87 -17.47
C TRP A 216 -5.71 -8.93 -16.04
N TYR A 217 -6.86 -8.28 -15.82
CA TYR A 217 -7.53 -8.22 -14.52
C TYR A 217 -7.86 -9.62 -13.98
N GLU A 218 -8.36 -10.51 -14.84
CA GLU A 218 -8.64 -11.89 -14.47
C GLU A 218 -7.34 -12.68 -14.22
N ALA A 219 -6.34 -12.52 -15.08
CA ALA A 219 -5.08 -13.25 -15.00
C ALA A 219 -4.29 -12.91 -13.73
N VAL A 220 -4.22 -11.65 -13.32
CA VAL A 220 -3.49 -11.26 -12.10
C VAL A 220 -4.13 -11.82 -10.83
N ASN A 221 -5.47 -11.83 -10.76
CA ASN A 221 -6.20 -12.39 -9.63
C ASN A 221 -6.18 -13.92 -9.61
N ASN A 222 -6.25 -14.57 -10.77
CA ASN A 222 -6.10 -16.02 -10.91
C ASN A 222 -4.70 -16.49 -10.52
N PHE A 223 -3.66 -15.74 -10.91
CA PHE A 223 -2.30 -15.96 -10.44
C PHE A 223 -2.22 -15.91 -8.92
N ALA A 224 -2.72 -14.85 -8.28
CA ALA A 224 -2.67 -14.71 -6.84
C ALA A 224 -3.42 -15.85 -6.14
N LYS A 225 -4.59 -16.23 -6.64
CA LYS A 225 -5.36 -17.38 -6.13
C LYS A 225 -4.57 -18.69 -6.22
N ALA A 226 -3.90 -18.95 -7.34
CA ALA A 226 -3.08 -20.16 -7.51
C ALA A 226 -1.88 -20.16 -6.54
N GLN A 227 -1.20 -19.04 -6.37
CA GLN A 227 -0.06 -18.92 -5.45
C GLN A 227 -0.47 -19.06 -3.97
N ARG A 228 -1.64 -18.55 -3.58
CA ARG A 228 -2.17 -18.76 -2.22
C ARG A 228 -2.56 -20.20 -1.95
N LYS A 229 -3.15 -20.86 -2.95
CA LYS A 229 -3.45 -22.29 -2.90
C LYS A 229 -2.15 -23.08 -2.68
N ASP A 230 -1.13 -22.79 -3.48
CA ASP A 230 0.19 -23.42 -3.35
C ASP A 230 0.84 -23.18 -1.98
N TRP A 231 0.77 -21.94 -1.46
CA TRP A 231 1.24 -21.61 -0.12
C TRP A 231 0.47 -22.33 0.99
N THR A 232 -0.82 -22.61 0.81
CA THR A 232 -1.65 -23.28 1.82
C THR A 232 -1.44 -24.78 1.81
N GLU A 233 -1.44 -25.42 0.64
CA GLU A 233 -1.50 -26.88 0.47
C GLU A 233 -0.14 -27.57 0.59
N GLN A 234 0.97 -26.87 0.40
CA GLN A 234 2.29 -27.51 0.50
C GLN A 234 2.70 -27.73 1.98
N GLU A 235 2.80 -29.00 2.38
CA GLU A 235 3.46 -29.48 3.60
C GLU A 235 4.89 -29.95 3.29
N GLY A 236 5.83 -29.83 4.25
CA GLY A 236 7.14 -30.51 4.14
C GLY A 236 8.17 -29.93 3.15
N GLU A 237 9.37 -30.52 3.15
CA GLU A 237 10.67 -30.02 2.68
C GLU A 237 10.66 -29.16 1.39
N GLY A 238 10.80 -27.86 1.58
CA GLY A 238 11.14 -26.90 0.54
C GLY A 238 12.09 -25.87 1.14
N GLY A 239 13.18 -25.54 0.44
CA GLY A 239 14.12 -24.52 0.90
C GLY A 239 13.45 -23.17 1.14
N VAL A 240 14.11 -22.30 1.90
CA VAL A 240 13.64 -20.93 2.15
C VAL A 240 13.58 -20.15 0.82
N TRP A 241 12.38 -19.76 0.39
CA TRP A 241 12.18 -19.02 -0.87
C TRP A 241 13.08 -17.79 -0.95
N ALA A 242 13.19 -17.02 0.14
CA ALA A 242 13.93 -15.77 0.15
C ALA A 242 15.42 -15.93 -0.18
N THR A 243 16.02 -17.12 -0.01
CA THR A 243 17.40 -17.40 -0.40
C THR A 243 17.61 -17.38 -1.92
N ARG A 244 16.59 -17.78 -2.69
CA ARG A 244 16.67 -17.88 -4.17
C ARG A 244 15.90 -16.76 -4.85
N GLY A 245 14.70 -16.46 -4.36
CA GLY A 245 13.76 -15.57 -5.02
C GLY A 245 13.27 -16.10 -6.38
N GLY A 246 12.95 -15.17 -7.26
CA GLY A 246 12.43 -15.41 -8.60
C GLY A 246 10.96 -15.84 -8.67
N TYR A 247 10.45 -15.88 -9.90
CA TYR A 247 9.16 -16.48 -10.31
C TYR A 247 9.32 -17.91 -10.83
N SER A 248 10.50 -18.54 -10.62
CA SER A 248 10.78 -19.87 -11.20
C SER A 248 9.72 -20.91 -10.81
N LYS A 249 9.45 -21.89 -11.68
CA LYS A 249 8.46 -22.97 -11.42
C LYS A 249 8.78 -23.81 -10.17
N ASN A 250 10.01 -23.72 -9.66
CA ASN A 250 10.46 -24.36 -8.43
C ASN A 250 10.43 -23.40 -7.22
N SER A 251 9.76 -22.24 -7.34
CA SER A 251 9.53 -21.32 -6.22
C SER A 251 8.45 -21.92 -5.33
N ASN A 252 8.87 -22.80 -4.43
CA ASN A 252 8.00 -23.52 -3.50
C ASN A 252 7.13 -22.54 -2.67
N ARG A 253 5.92 -22.97 -2.33
CA ARG A 253 5.01 -22.37 -1.33
C ARG A 253 4.53 -20.95 -1.64
N GLY A 254 4.03 -20.71 -2.86
CA GLY A 254 3.49 -19.40 -3.25
C GLY A 254 4.55 -18.31 -3.44
N GLY A 255 5.79 -18.71 -3.73
CA GLY A 255 6.93 -17.81 -3.92
C GLY A 255 6.74 -16.77 -5.02
N GLY A 256 5.91 -17.05 -6.02
CA GLY A 256 5.53 -16.08 -7.03
C GLY A 256 4.76 -14.90 -6.46
N LEU A 257 3.82 -15.12 -5.53
CA LEU A 257 3.07 -14.01 -4.90
C LEU A 257 3.95 -13.21 -3.95
N MET A 258 4.84 -13.89 -3.21
CA MET A 258 5.86 -13.21 -2.40
C MET A 258 6.75 -12.34 -3.29
N MET A 259 7.22 -12.85 -4.43
CA MET A 259 7.98 -12.06 -5.40
C MET A 259 7.16 -10.89 -5.95
N TYR A 260 5.89 -11.09 -6.27
CA TYR A 260 5.01 -10.03 -6.77
C TYR A 260 4.83 -8.91 -5.74
N GLY A 261 4.92 -9.21 -4.44
CA GLY A 261 4.99 -8.22 -3.36
C GLY A 261 6.37 -7.55 -3.17
N MET A 262 7.35 -7.77 -4.04
CA MET A 262 8.69 -7.19 -3.95
C MET A 262 8.96 -6.20 -5.08
N GLY A 263 9.76 -5.18 -4.82
CA GLY A 263 10.10 -4.16 -5.83
C GLY A 263 11.22 -4.54 -6.80
N TRP A 264 11.91 -5.66 -6.58
CA TRP A 264 13.18 -5.95 -7.26
C TRP A 264 13.37 -7.42 -7.60
N LEU A 265 13.80 -7.66 -8.83
CA LEU A 265 14.30 -8.93 -9.33
C LEU A 265 15.83 -8.91 -9.33
N MET A 266 16.43 -10.09 -9.22
CA MET A 266 17.87 -10.29 -9.40
C MET A 266 18.02 -11.32 -10.51
N ASP A 267 18.89 -11.05 -11.49
CA ASP A 267 19.25 -12.05 -12.51
C ASP A 267 20.31 -13.02 -11.99
N GLU A 268 20.66 -14.02 -12.81
CA GLU A 268 21.67 -15.05 -12.47
C GLU A 268 23.06 -14.46 -12.23
N ALA A 269 23.35 -13.27 -12.78
CA ALA A 269 24.60 -12.54 -12.56
C ALA A 269 24.56 -11.64 -11.31
N GLY A 270 23.46 -11.67 -10.54
CA GLY A 270 23.26 -10.84 -9.35
C GLY A 270 22.94 -9.37 -9.66
N LYS A 271 22.59 -9.04 -10.91
CA LYS A 271 22.20 -7.69 -11.29
C LYS A 271 20.75 -7.43 -10.91
N ARG A 272 20.54 -6.33 -10.19
CA ARG A 272 19.23 -5.88 -9.74
C ARG A 272 18.45 -5.22 -10.88
N SER A 273 17.20 -5.62 -11.05
CA SER A 273 16.23 -4.98 -11.95
C SER A 273 14.91 -4.75 -11.22
N LYS A 274 14.10 -3.81 -11.69
CA LYS A 274 12.80 -3.51 -11.10
C LYS A 274 11.82 -4.66 -11.40
N ASN A 275 10.96 -4.97 -10.43
CA ASN A 275 9.90 -5.95 -10.63
C ASN A 275 8.65 -5.26 -11.20
N PRO A 276 8.12 -5.67 -12.36
CA PRO A 276 6.90 -5.11 -12.94
C PRO A 276 5.64 -5.61 -12.20
N SER A 277 5.47 -5.12 -10.97
CA SER A 277 4.37 -5.46 -10.07
C SER A 277 3.46 -4.27 -9.84
N ILE A 278 2.14 -4.47 -9.92
CA ILE A 278 1.16 -3.44 -9.54
C ILE A 278 0.98 -3.31 -8.03
N ILE A 279 1.56 -4.21 -7.23
CA ILE A 279 1.58 -4.08 -5.77
C ILE A 279 2.66 -3.08 -5.37
N TYR A 280 3.86 -3.14 -5.97
CA TYR A 280 5.01 -2.31 -5.58
C TYR A 280 5.24 -1.10 -6.50
N SER A 281 4.55 -1.00 -7.64
CA SER A 281 4.62 0.17 -8.51
C SER A 281 4.03 1.42 -7.84
N SER A 282 4.39 2.60 -8.32
CA SER A 282 3.98 3.87 -7.76
C SER A 282 3.50 4.87 -8.81
N TRP A 283 2.59 5.76 -8.39
CA TRP A 283 2.18 6.96 -9.11
C TRP A 283 3.07 8.16 -8.81
N LEU A 284 4.03 8.01 -7.89
CA LEU A 284 4.85 9.10 -7.38
C LEU A 284 6.30 8.94 -7.81
N ASN A 285 6.91 10.06 -8.19
CA ASN A 285 8.35 10.23 -8.32
C ASN A 285 8.85 11.09 -7.16
N ASP A 286 9.74 10.54 -6.33
CA ASP A 286 10.26 11.20 -5.12
C ASP A 286 9.17 11.82 -4.22
N GLY A 287 8.02 11.15 -4.10
CA GLY A 287 6.89 11.59 -3.28
C GLY A 287 5.88 12.51 -3.99
N MET A 288 6.20 13.04 -5.17
CA MET A 288 5.27 13.87 -5.95
C MET A 288 4.63 13.08 -7.09
N PRO A 289 3.41 13.40 -7.55
CA PRO A 289 2.82 12.80 -8.75
C PRO A 289 3.81 12.80 -9.91
N ASN A 290 4.01 11.64 -10.50
CA ASN A 290 4.93 11.45 -11.61
C ASN A 290 4.41 12.17 -12.87
N ASP A 291 5.28 12.74 -13.70
CA ASP A 291 4.91 13.21 -15.04
C ASP A 291 4.35 12.10 -15.93
N SER A 292 4.72 10.83 -15.66
CA SER A 292 4.08 9.70 -16.32
C SER A 292 2.62 9.55 -15.95
N ALA A 293 2.12 10.16 -14.85
CA ALA A 293 0.69 10.33 -14.56
C ALA A 293 -0.06 11.06 -15.70
N LYS A 294 0.68 11.78 -16.54
CA LYS A 294 0.21 12.50 -17.73
C LYS A 294 0.67 11.81 -19.04
N SER A 295 1.18 10.57 -18.97
CA SER A 295 1.65 9.85 -20.16
C SER A 295 0.51 9.18 -20.90
N ALA A 296 0.72 8.99 -22.20
CA ALA A 296 -0.16 8.21 -23.07
C ALA A 296 -0.42 6.79 -22.53
N GLU A 297 0.50 6.21 -21.76
CA GLU A 297 0.34 4.86 -21.20
C GLU A 297 -0.80 4.77 -20.17
N ILE A 298 -1.06 5.84 -19.42
CA ILE A 298 -2.18 5.84 -18.47
C ILE A 298 -3.49 6.16 -19.16
N GLU A 299 -3.48 7.11 -20.10
CA GLU A 299 -4.67 7.37 -20.93
C GLU A 299 -5.13 6.09 -21.62
N GLU A 300 -4.19 5.30 -22.13
CA GLU A 300 -4.42 3.99 -22.73
C GLU A 300 -5.09 2.99 -21.78
N ILE A 301 -4.80 3.00 -20.47
CA ILE A 301 -5.52 2.15 -19.50
C ILE A 301 -7.00 2.52 -19.50
N PHE A 302 -7.33 3.81 -19.42
CA PHE A 302 -8.71 4.26 -19.40
C PHE A 302 -9.41 4.08 -20.76
N GLU A 303 -8.67 4.03 -21.86
CA GLU A 303 -9.20 3.79 -23.21
C GLU A 303 -9.43 2.29 -23.48
N GLU A 304 -8.51 1.43 -23.06
CA GLU A 304 -8.64 -0.03 -23.21
C GLU A 304 -9.55 -0.67 -22.17
N SER A 305 -9.80 0.03 -21.05
CA SER A 305 -10.74 -0.41 -20.02
C SER A 305 -12.12 0.15 -20.30
N ASP A 306 -13.02 -0.70 -20.80
CA ASP A 306 -14.41 -0.33 -21.09
C ASP A 306 -15.07 0.41 -19.91
N GLY A 307 -15.23 1.74 -20.05
CA GLY A 307 -15.90 2.60 -19.07
C GLY A 307 -15.08 3.04 -17.85
N LEU A 308 -13.80 2.69 -17.69
CA LEU A 308 -13.05 3.07 -16.47
C LEU A 308 -12.99 4.60 -16.28
N GLN A 309 -13.22 5.06 -15.05
CA GLN A 309 -13.25 6.48 -14.68
C GLN A 309 -12.31 6.81 -13.51
N LEU A 310 -12.14 5.88 -12.56
CA LEU A 310 -11.38 6.12 -11.34
C LEU A 310 -10.45 4.96 -11.01
N ILE A 311 -9.23 5.27 -10.58
CA ILE A 311 -8.31 4.30 -9.98
C ILE A 311 -8.02 4.73 -8.54
N VAL A 312 -8.11 3.81 -7.58
CA VAL A 312 -7.81 4.07 -6.16
C VAL A 312 -6.75 3.11 -5.66
N ASN A 313 -5.76 3.62 -4.92
CA ASN A 313 -4.68 2.78 -4.40
C ASN A 313 -4.19 3.15 -3.00
N GLY A 314 -3.40 2.28 -2.38
CA GLY A 314 -3.02 2.35 -0.96
C GLY A 314 -1.55 2.13 -0.61
N HIS A 315 -0.60 2.15 -1.56
CA HIS A 315 0.79 1.73 -1.32
C HIS A 315 1.73 2.79 -0.72
N GLN A 316 1.77 4.00 -1.30
CA GLN A 316 2.74 5.02 -0.88
C GLN A 316 2.05 6.09 -0.02
N PRO A 317 2.35 6.14 1.30
CA PRO A 317 1.79 7.17 2.17
C PRO A 317 2.07 8.57 1.65
N HIS A 318 1.02 9.41 1.58
CA HIS A 318 1.12 10.79 1.14
C HIS A 318 0.48 11.77 2.14
N GLY A 319 1.03 11.78 3.35
CA GLY A 319 0.69 12.75 4.38
C GLY A 319 -0.66 12.49 5.07
N ASP A 320 -1.47 13.53 5.20
CA ASP A 320 -2.67 13.59 6.07
C ASP A 320 -4.01 13.74 5.35
N SER A 321 -4.00 13.64 4.03
CA SER A 321 -5.18 13.51 3.20
C SER A 321 -4.83 12.69 1.95
N PRO A 322 -5.82 12.15 1.23
CA PRO A 322 -5.58 11.43 -0.01
C PRO A 322 -4.93 12.38 -1.03
N LEU A 323 -4.19 11.80 -1.98
CA LEU A 323 -3.61 12.53 -3.09
C LEU A 323 -4.38 12.22 -4.38
N PRO A 324 -5.30 13.10 -4.78
CA PRO A 324 -5.92 13.02 -6.10
C PRO A 324 -4.93 13.43 -7.19
N ILE A 325 -5.04 12.79 -8.35
CA ILE A 325 -4.24 13.04 -9.54
C ILE A 325 -5.20 13.00 -10.74
N ARG A 326 -5.38 14.14 -11.42
CA ARG A 326 -6.17 14.18 -12.66
C ARG A 326 -5.35 13.66 -13.83
N ILE A 327 -5.99 12.87 -14.67
CA ILE A 327 -5.39 12.26 -15.85
C ILE A 327 -5.85 13.05 -17.08
N GLY A 328 -4.90 13.47 -17.91
CA GLY A 328 -5.13 14.28 -19.11
C GLY A 328 -4.43 15.65 -19.05
N GLY A 329 -4.08 16.20 -20.22
CA GLY A 329 -3.41 17.50 -20.36
C GLY A 329 -4.24 18.69 -19.86
N GLY A 330 -3.57 19.82 -19.60
CA GLY A 330 -3.99 20.97 -18.78
C GLY A 330 -5.36 21.61 -19.02
N ASP A 331 -6.03 21.32 -20.14
CA ASP A 331 -7.37 21.85 -20.47
C ASP A 331 -8.43 20.76 -20.70
N SER A 332 -8.08 19.47 -20.58
CA SER A 332 -9.08 18.42 -20.70
C SER A 332 -9.97 18.39 -19.45
N ASP A 333 -11.28 18.54 -19.65
CA ASP A 333 -12.33 18.25 -18.66
C ASP A 333 -12.50 16.73 -18.49
N SER A 334 -11.38 16.00 -18.52
CA SER A 334 -11.34 14.58 -18.26
C SER A 334 -11.78 14.32 -16.82
N ASP A 335 -12.87 13.56 -16.66
CA ASP A 335 -13.34 13.05 -15.37
C ASP A 335 -12.46 11.89 -14.84
N ARG A 336 -11.41 11.53 -15.58
CA ARG A 336 -10.51 10.42 -15.23
C ARG A 336 -9.52 10.83 -14.16
N MET A 337 -9.38 10.00 -13.14
CA MET A 337 -8.55 10.33 -11.99
C MET A 337 -7.95 9.10 -11.30
N VAL A 338 -6.83 9.34 -10.64
CA VAL A 338 -6.22 8.43 -9.68
C VAL A 338 -6.32 9.08 -8.29
N VAL A 339 -6.67 8.31 -7.27
CA VAL A 339 -6.64 8.78 -5.87
C VAL A 339 -5.78 7.81 -5.06
N THR A 340 -4.67 8.31 -4.50
CA THR A 340 -3.88 7.55 -3.53
C THR A 340 -4.45 7.80 -2.13
N GLY A 341 -4.87 6.74 -1.45
CA GLY A 341 -5.56 6.80 -0.16
C GLY A 341 -4.67 6.53 1.06
N ASP A 342 -3.40 6.21 0.85
CA ASP A 342 -2.50 5.92 1.95
C ASP A 342 -2.11 7.18 2.71
N THR A 343 -2.50 7.20 3.99
CA THR A 343 -2.29 8.29 4.93
C THR A 343 -1.56 7.77 6.18
N SER A 344 -0.78 6.71 6.06
CA SER A 344 -0.16 6.03 7.21
C SER A 344 0.95 6.83 7.90
N TYR A 345 1.45 7.91 7.28
CA TYR A 345 2.47 8.82 7.85
C TYR A 345 1.96 10.24 8.13
N SER A 346 0.65 10.41 8.34
CA SER A 346 0.10 11.73 8.66
C SER A 346 0.71 12.40 9.89
N GLY A 347 1.22 11.62 10.85
CA GLY A 347 1.86 12.15 12.06
C GLY A 347 3.21 12.81 11.81
N ASP A 348 3.76 12.70 10.59
CA ASP A 348 5.07 13.23 10.19
C ASP A 348 4.97 14.43 9.21
N VAL A 349 3.75 14.82 8.83
CA VAL A 349 3.51 15.97 7.93
C VAL A 349 4.07 17.27 8.53
N VAL A 350 4.68 18.11 7.71
CA VAL A 350 5.10 19.45 8.11
C VAL A 350 4.12 20.47 7.54
N TRP A 351 3.76 21.49 8.31
CA TRP A 351 2.96 22.61 7.81
C TRP A 351 3.86 23.83 7.62
N GLN A 352 3.79 24.41 6.43
CA GLN A 352 4.53 25.61 6.03
C GLN A 352 3.58 26.81 5.96
N GLY A 353 4.01 27.91 6.58
CA GLY A 353 3.26 29.15 6.63
C GLY A 353 2.05 29.09 7.56
N GLY A 354 1.76 30.20 8.24
CA GLY A 354 0.60 30.36 9.13
C GLY A 354 0.74 29.72 10.52
N GLU A 355 -0.38 29.67 11.26
CA GLU A 355 -0.46 29.20 12.64
C GLU A 355 -0.64 27.67 12.78
N ARG A 356 -0.78 26.94 11.65
CA ARG A 356 -1.04 25.50 11.66
C ARG A 356 0.23 24.73 11.99
N GLN A 357 0.12 23.77 12.90
CA GLN A 357 1.21 22.89 13.29
C GLN A 357 0.71 21.45 13.38
N ASN A 358 1.50 20.51 12.88
CA ASN A 358 1.19 19.10 13.04
C ASN A 358 1.17 18.76 14.54
N LYS A 359 0.12 18.07 14.98
CA LYS A 359 -0.01 17.56 16.34
C LYS A 359 0.97 16.42 16.64
N GLY A 360 1.67 15.93 15.62
CA GLY A 360 2.64 14.87 15.66
C GLY A 360 2.00 13.51 15.93
N ARG A 361 2.85 12.52 16.21
CA ARG A 361 2.39 11.17 16.57
C ARG A 361 1.71 11.11 17.94
N GLN A 362 1.97 12.08 18.84
CA GLN A 362 1.40 12.16 20.20
C GLN A 362 1.57 10.87 21.03
N GLY A 363 2.68 10.16 20.86
CA GLY A 363 2.91 8.85 21.50
C GLY A 363 2.05 7.72 20.92
N SER A 364 1.39 7.92 19.77
CA SER A 364 0.79 6.83 19.00
C SER A 364 1.89 5.87 18.54
N LYS A 365 1.61 4.56 18.65
CA LYS A 365 2.45 3.51 18.06
C LYS A 365 2.33 3.48 16.52
N SER A 366 1.33 4.15 15.93
CA SER A 366 1.16 4.28 14.48
C SER A 366 1.77 5.57 13.95
N GLY A 367 2.39 5.51 12.77
CA GLY A 367 2.88 6.68 12.03
C GLY A 367 1.80 7.70 11.66
N ARG A 368 0.52 7.32 11.71
CA ARG A 368 -0.63 8.21 11.42
C ARG A 368 -0.83 9.29 12.49
N GLY A 369 -0.35 9.04 13.72
CA GLY A 369 -0.67 9.86 14.89
C GLY A 369 -2.06 9.59 15.47
N LYS A 370 -2.51 10.43 16.41
CA LYS A 370 -3.76 10.21 17.18
C LYS A 370 -5.00 10.91 16.60
N VAL A 371 -4.79 11.91 15.74
CA VAL A 371 -5.88 12.81 15.30
C VAL A 371 -6.26 12.62 13.84
N CYS A 372 -5.29 12.28 12.99
CA CYS A 372 -5.52 12.25 11.55
C CYS A 372 -6.34 11.04 11.13
N VAL A 373 -7.36 11.29 10.32
CA VAL A 373 -8.14 10.25 9.66
C VAL A 373 -8.67 10.81 8.35
N SER A 374 -8.72 9.98 7.32
CA SER A 374 -9.30 10.32 6.04
C SER A 374 -10.15 9.16 5.54
N GLU A 375 -11.27 9.49 4.92
CA GLU A 375 -12.13 8.56 4.21
C GLU A 375 -12.38 9.08 2.80
N ILE A 376 -12.14 8.23 1.80
CA ILE A 376 -12.55 8.45 0.41
C ILE A 376 -13.92 7.79 0.27
N LEU A 377 -14.93 8.57 -0.08
CA LEU A 377 -16.27 8.10 -0.36
C LEU A 377 -16.51 8.16 -1.87
N ILE A 378 -16.93 7.03 -2.43
CA ILE A 378 -17.23 6.88 -3.84
C ILE A 378 -18.70 6.50 -3.95
N VAL A 379 -19.45 7.29 -4.72
CA VAL A 379 -20.85 7.01 -5.06
C VAL A 379 -20.86 6.42 -6.46
N LEU A 380 -21.40 5.21 -6.57
CA LEU A 380 -21.56 4.51 -7.84
C LEU A 380 -23.03 4.42 -8.19
N ASP A 381 -23.35 4.71 -9.45
CA ASP A 381 -24.65 4.38 -10.00
C ASP A 381 -24.78 2.85 -10.11
N SER A 382 -25.82 2.29 -9.51
CA SER A 382 -25.96 0.84 -9.40
C SER A 382 -26.30 0.14 -10.73
N GLU A 383 -26.82 0.88 -11.72
CA GLU A 383 -27.23 0.32 -13.00
C GLU A 383 -26.10 0.38 -14.04
N SER A 384 -25.47 1.54 -14.19
CA SER A 384 -24.42 1.81 -15.16
C SER A 384 -23.01 1.53 -14.62
N GLY A 385 -22.83 1.50 -13.30
CA GLY A 385 -21.51 1.39 -12.67
C GLY A 385 -20.67 2.68 -12.75
N ASN A 386 -21.24 3.77 -13.25
CA ASN A 386 -20.57 5.07 -13.35
C ASN A 386 -20.27 5.65 -11.97
N VAL A 387 -19.22 6.47 -11.91
CA VAL A 387 -18.84 7.25 -10.74
C VAL A 387 -19.65 8.54 -10.72
N ASP A 388 -20.67 8.60 -9.88
CA ASP A 388 -21.51 9.81 -9.69
C ASP A 388 -20.82 10.86 -8.80
N GLY A 389 -19.91 10.41 -7.92
CA GLY A 389 -19.20 11.31 -7.04
C GLY A 389 -18.02 10.67 -6.33
N VAL A 390 -16.97 11.46 -6.16
CA VAL A 390 -15.80 11.12 -5.33
C VAL A 390 -15.60 12.24 -4.34
N THR A 391 -15.78 11.96 -3.05
CA THR A 391 -15.58 12.93 -1.98
C THR A 391 -14.55 12.45 -0.97
N CYS A 392 -13.82 13.39 -0.39
CA CYS A 392 -12.90 13.14 0.71
C CYS A 392 -13.33 13.97 1.92
N HIS A 393 -13.24 13.38 3.12
CA HIS A 393 -13.46 14.10 4.37
C HIS A 393 -12.66 13.46 5.50
N GLY A 394 -12.43 14.24 6.56
CA GLY A 394 -11.68 13.75 7.69
C GLY A 394 -11.12 14.83 8.60
N VAL A 395 -9.99 14.49 9.22
CA VAL A 395 -9.23 15.33 10.14
C VAL A 395 -7.78 15.33 9.67
N LEU A 396 -7.22 16.51 9.45
CA LEU A 396 -5.82 16.70 9.06
C LEU A 396 -4.88 16.50 10.25
N SER A 397 -3.58 16.48 9.98
CA SER A 397 -2.53 16.27 11.00
C SER A 397 -2.47 17.39 12.06
N ASP A 398 -2.94 18.59 11.75
CA ASP A 398 -3.11 19.69 12.71
C ASP A 398 -4.38 19.56 13.58
N GLY A 399 -5.20 18.54 13.31
CA GLY A 399 -6.46 18.28 13.98
C GLY A 399 -7.64 19.11 13.48
N SER A 400 -7.46 19.92 12.44
CA SER A 400 -8.56 20.60 11.76
C SER A 400 -9.39 19.61 10.95
N LYS A 401 -10.70 19.81 10.93
CA LYS A 401 -11.60 19.06 10.04
C LYS A 401 -11.63 19.75 8.69
N TYR A 402 -11.56 18.98 7.62
CA TYR A 402 -11.88 19.48 6.29
C TYR A 402 -13.25 18.95 5.89
N ALA A 403 -14.06 19.85 5.31
CA ALA A 403 -15.40 19.54 4.86
C ALA A 403 -15.36 18.49 3.74
N GLU A 404 -16.49 17.83 3.53
CA GLU A 404 -16.69 16.98 2.36
C GLU A 404 -16.51 17.82 1.11
N PHE A 405 -15.47 17.53 0.33
CA PHE A 405 -15.22 18.20 -0.94
C PHE A 405 -15.26 17.19 -2.08
N SER A 406 -15.78 17.62 -3.23
CA SER A 406 -15.79 16.80 -4.43
C SER A 406 -14.42 16.85 -5.09
N VAL A 407 -13.73 15.71 -5.09
CA VAL A 407 -12.46 15.52 -5.82
C VAL A 407 -12.72 15.66 -7.32
N ALA A 408 -13.85 15.14 -7.79
CA ALA A 408 -14.24 15.21 -9.19
C ALA A 408 -14.72 16.61 -9.61
N GLY A 409 -15.49 17.28 -8.74
CA GLY A 409 -16.18 18.53 -9.07
C GLY A 409 -15.33 19.80 -9.01
N ASP A 410 -14.22 19.80 -8.27
CA ASP A 410 -13.32 20.96 -8.20
C ASP A 410 -12.14 20.79 -9.17
N LYS A 411 -12.12 21.61 -10.23
CA LYS A 411 -11.13 21.53 -11.32
C LYS A 411 -9.68 21.78 -10.88
N LEU A 412 -9.45 22.43 -9.73
CA LEU A 412 -8.11 22.68 -9.21
C LEU A 412 -7.52 21.46 -8.48
N ILE A 413 -8.37 20.60 -7.91
CA ILE A 413 -7.92 19.42 -7.18
C ILE A 413 -7.27 18.41 -8.12
N GLY A 414 -6.12 17.88 -7.70
CA GLY A 414 -5.32 16.93 -8.47
C GLY A 414 -4.50 17.56 -9.59
N ARG A 415 -4.14 18.84 -9.44
CA ARG A 415 -3.27 19.59 -10.36
C ARG A 415 -2.21 20.38 -9.59
N GLU A 416 -1.20 20.86 -10.32
CA GLU A 416 -0.25 21.83 -9.80
C GLU A 416 -0.91 23.21 -9.67
N ALA A 417 -0.58 23.94 -8.60
CA ALA A 417 -0.98 25.31 -8.40
C ALA A 417 -0.36 26.21 -9.48
N THR A 418 -1.17 27.09 -10.05
CA THR A 418 -0.73 28.06 -11.07
C THR A 418 -0.68 29.46 -10.48
N GLU A 419 0.14 30.34 -11.08
CA GLU A 419 0.16 31.76 -10.71
C GLU A 419 -1.16 32.46 -11.04
N GLU A 420 -1.91 31.98 -12.04
CA GLU A 420 -3.24 32.49 -12.38
C GLU A 420 -4.22 32.25 -11.23
N ASP A 421 -4.16 31.05 -10.63
CA ASP A 421 -5.06 30.67 -9.55
C ASP A 421 -4.63 31.19 -8.17
N PHE A 422 -3.31 31.28 -7.89
CA PHE A 422 -2.78 31.52 -6.54
C PHE A 422 -1.71 32.62 -6.46
N GLY A 423 -1.36 33.29 -7.55
CA GLY A 423 -0.31 34.29 -7.58
C GLY A 423 1.03 33.73 -7.10
N SER A 424 1.75 34.49 -6.26
CA SER A 424 3.02 34.04 -5.69
C SER A 424 2.90 32.84 -4.75
N ASP A 425 1.71 32.57 -4.20
CA ASP A 425 1.49 31.41 -3.32
C ASP A 425 1.51 30.07 -4.08
N ALA A 426 1.50 30.09 -5.41
CA ALA A 426 1.63 28.89 -6.24
C ALA A 426 2.97 28.15 -6.05
N TRP A 427 4.01 28.86 -5.57
CA TRP A 427 5.37 28.36 -5.48
C TRP A 427 5.73 27.87 -4.07
N VAL A 428 6.56 26.83 -4.02
CA VAL A 428 7.11 26.31 -2.76
C VAL A 428 8.23 27.24 -2.28
N GLU A 429 8.08 27.82 -1.09
CA GLU A 429 9.09 28.74 -0.54
C GLU A 429 10.18 27.96 0.22
N GLY A 430 11.42 28.46 0.20
CA GLY A 430 12.44 28.09 1.20
C GLY A 430 13.27 26.83 0.95
N GLY A 431 13.54 26.49 -0.31
CA GLY A 431 14.41 25.37 -0.68
C GLY A 431 15.72 25.79 -1.39
N THR A 432 16.43 24.84 -1.99
CA THR A 432 17.54 25.15 -2.92
C THR A 432 17.03 25.97 -4.12
N GLU A 433 17.92 26.58 -4.94
CA GLU A 433 17.49 27.30 -6.16
C GLU A 433 16.55 26.46 -7.06
N ASP A 434 16.71 25.13 -7.06
CA ASP A 434 15.85 24.19 -7.77
C ASP A 434 14.46 23.99 -7.14
N GLU A 435 14.34 24.14 -5.82
CA GLU A 435 13.07 24.00 -5.09
C GLU A 435 12.22 25.28 -5.15
N ALA A 436 12.85 26.46 -5.27
CA ALA A 436 12.16 27.75 -5.47
C ALA A 436 11.37 27.82 -6.80
N ARG A 437 11.59 26.88 -7.72
CA ARG A 437 10.86 26.74 -8.99
C ARG A 437 9.81 25.63 -8.97
N LYS A 438 9.54 25.01 -7.82
CA LYS A 438 8.52 23.95 -7.71
C LYS A 438 7.18 24.54 -7.32
N ARG A 439 6.11 23.91 -7.81
CA ARG A 439 4.72 24.28 -7.53
C ARG A 439 4.11 23.36 -6.49
N TRP A 440 3.16 23.89 -5.72
CA TRP A 440 2.34 23.07 -4.84
C TRP A 440 1.41 22.16 -5.64
N TRP A 441 1.18 20.93 -5.18
CA TRP A 441 0.12 20.07 -5.70
C TRP A 441 -1.16 20.24 -4.87
N ILE A 442 -2.30 20.43 -5.50
CA ILE A 442 -3.56 20.75 -4.81
C ILE A 442 -4.28 19.45 -4.47
N LYS A 443 -4.42 19.14 -3.18
CA LYS A 443 -5.01 17.85 -2.72
C LYS A 443 -6.36 17.96 -2.02
N ALA A 444 -6.71 19.12 -1.47
CA ALA A 444 -7.96 19.30 -0.74
C ALA A 444 -8.50 20.73 -0.79
N TYR A 445 -9.82 20.88 -0.76
CA TYR A 445 -10.51 22.16 -0.59
C TYR A 445 -11.01 22.32 0.85
N LEU A 446 -10.84 23.51 1.41
CA LEU A 446 -11.18 23.82 2.81
C LEU A 446 -12.37 24.79 2.95
N GLY A 447 -12.93 25.29 1.85
CA GLY A 447 -13.91 26.39 1.87
C GLY A 447 -13.28 27.76 1.66
N ASP A 448 -14.09 28.76 1.33
CA ASP A 448 -13.69 30.17 1.21
C ASP A 448 -12.48 30.43 0.29
N GLY A 449 -12.38 29.66 -0.80
CA GLY A 449 -11.25 29.74 -1.73
C GLY A 449 -9.92 29.22 -1.18
N LYS A 450 -9.92 28.54 -0.02
CA LYS A 450 -8.71 27.96 0.59
C LYS A 450 -8.51 26.51 0.19
N TYR A 451 -7.28 26.18 -0.15
CA TYR A 451 -6.87 24.84 -0.57
C TYR A 451 -5.69 24.36 0.26
N VAL A 452 -5.53 23.04 0.35
CA VAL A 452 -4.29 22.42 0.82
C VAL A 452 -3.41 22.15 -0.37
N GLY A 453 -2.31 22.90 -0.47
CA GLY A 453 -1.18 22.59 -1.32
C GLY A 453 -0.24 21.62 -0.61
N CYS A 454 0.32 20.66 -1.33
CA CYS A 454 1.34 19.75 -0.81
C CYS A 454 2.57 19.66 -1.70
N HIS A 455 3.72 19.47 -1.07
CA HIS A 455 4.98 19.14 -1.70
C HIS A 455 5.64 18.01 -0.91
N ALA A 456 6.37 17.13 -1.59
CA ALA A 456 6.97 15.97 -0.94
C ALA A 456 8.36 15.66 -1.50
N ARG A 457 9.19 15.06 -0.64
CA ARG A 457 10.48 14.47 -0.96
C ARG A 457 10.62 13.13 -0.26
N GLY A 458 10.52 12.05 -1.03
CA GLY A 458 10.36 10.70 -0.51
C GLY A 458 9.10 10.60 0.38
N TRP A 459 9.29 10.34 1.67
CA TRP A 459 8.20 10.22 2.65
C TRP A 459 7.91 11.52 3.43
N ASN A 460 8.69 12.58 3.19
CA ASN A 460 8.54 13.84 3.90
C ASN A 460 7.54 14.70 3.13
N VAL A 461 6.33 14.85 3.67
CA VAL A 461 5.25 15.64 3.08
C VAL A 461 5.14 16.97 3.81
N ILE A 462 5.13 18.05 3.05
CA ILE A 462 4.93 19.42 3.49
C ILE A 462 3.59 19.90 2.95
N ASN A 463 2.75 20.49 3.79
CA ASN A 463 1.50 21.13 3.40
C ASN A 463 1.60 22.65 3.58
N LYS A 464 0.92 23.41 2.72
CA LYS A 464 0.65 24.84 2.87
C LYS A 464 -0.83 25.11 2.59
N ILE A 465 -1.40 26.12 3.25
CA ILE A 465 -2.72 26.63 2.88
C ILE A 465 -2.52 27.62 1.73
N LEU A 466 -3.16 27.35 0.60
CA LEU A 466 -3.18 28.22 -0.57
C LEU A 466 -4.48 29.01 -0.60
N GLN A 467 -4.41 30.30 -0.91
CA GLN A 467 -5.58 31.15 -1.09
C GLN A 467 -5.77 31.44 -2.57
N ARG A 468 -6.90 31.03 -3.12
CA ARG A 468 -7.24 31.32 -4.51
C ARG A 468 -7.44 32.82 -4.70
N LEU A 469 -6.96 33.35 -5.82
CA LEU A 469 -7.25 34.69 -6.30
C LEU A 469 -8.74 34.78 -6.70
N ASN A 470 -9.36 35.93 -6.42
CA ASN A 470 -10.76 36.18 -6.74
C ASN A 470 -10.98 36.51 -8.21
#